data_AF-A0A530RAE0-F1
#
_entry.id   AF-A0A530RAE0-F1
#
_cell.length_a   1.000
_cell.length_b   1.000
_cell.length_c   1.000
_cell.angle_alpha   90.00
_cell.angle_beta   90.00
_cell.angle_gamma   90.00
#
_symmetry.space_group_name_H-M   'P 1'
#
loop_
_entity.id
_entity.type
_entity.pdbx_description
1 polymer ?
#
loop_
_entity_poly.entity_id
_entity_poly.type
_entity_poly.pdbx_seq_one_letter_code
_entity_poly.pdbx_strand_id
1 'polypeptide(L)'
;AWLYALTLIPLALLISIEFTTPIWTAILAVGFLGERLSRPRLAAIVLGLIGVVIIVRAGVGSVDPGHIVVLGAAVCFGISVVVVKSLTRTDSVVSIIFWMLVIQSVLGLIPALYEWRNPPLELWPWILLIAFTGMSSHFCMARALAYADATVISPMDFLRVPLSALIGWLLYHEQIDAFTAGGALLILLGNLLNLQKKASKPAEVAAS
;
A
#
# COMPACT_ATOMS: atom_id res chain seq x y z
N ALA A 1 7.25 -10.04 -11.04
CA ALA A 1 7.64 -8.64 -11.35
C ALA A 1 8.37 -8.00 -10.17
N TRP A 2 7.73 -7.75 -9.02
CA TRP A 2 8.37 -7.09 -7.86
C TRP A 2 9.65 -7.81 -7.37
N LEU A 3 9.57 -9.13 -7.11
CA LEU A 3 10.74 -9.93 -6.69
C LEU A 3 11.88 -9.94 -7.73
N TYR A 4 11.53 -9.83 -9.01
CA TYR A 4 12.52 -9.77 -10.09
C TYR A 4 13.14 -8.36 -10.19
N ALA A 5 12.36 -7.29 -9.99
CA ALA A 5 12.90 -5.93 -9.93
C ALA A 5 13.87 -5.76 -8.76
N LEU A 6 13.66 -6.48 -7.65
CA LEU A 6 14.55 -6.47 -6.48
C LEU A 6 15.98 -6.94 -6.81
N THR A 7 16.16 -7.75 -7.86
CA THR A 7 17.50 -8.16 -8.31
C THR A 7 18.16 -7.15 -9.26
N LEU A 8 17.44 -6.12 -9.70
CA LEU A 8 17.89 -5.16 -10.72
C LEU A 8 18.18 -3.77 -10.14
N ILE A 9 17.38 -3.32 -9.16
CA ILE A 9 17.48 -1.97 -8.60
C ILE A 9 17.60 -2.00 -7.07
N PRO A 10 18.18 -0.94 -6.45
CA PRO A 10 18.26 -0.83 -5.00
C PRO A 10 16.89 -0.86 -4.33
N LEU A 11 16.80 -1.54 -3.18
CA LEU A 11 15.55 -1.71 -2.42
C LEU A 11 14.85 -0.38 -2.10
N ALA A 12 15.61 0.65 -1.71
CA ALA A 12 15.05 1.97 -1.42
C ALA A 12 14.32 2.59 -2.63
N LEU A 13 14.88 2.40 -3.82
CA LEU A 13 14.31 2.93 -5.06
C LEU A 13 13.10 2.09 -5.51
N LEU A 14 13.18 0.78 -5.33
CA LEU A 14 12.07 -0.14 -5.55
C LEU A 14 10.85 0.22 -4.69
N ILE A 15 11.05 0.42 -3.38
CA ILE A 15 9.99 0.82 -2.46
C ILE A 15 9.44 2.22 -2.78
N SER A 16 10.31 3.16 -3.19
CA SER A 16 9.86 4.49 -3.63
C SER A 16 8.90 4.44 -4.81
N ILE A 17 9.18 3.59 -5.80
CA ILE A 17 8.29 3.42 -6.96
C ILE A 17 7.04 2.63 -6.58
N GLU A 18 7.13 1.65 -5.68
CA GLU A 18 5.97 0.93 -5.14
C GLU A 18 4.95 1.89 -4.50
N PHE A 19 5.40 2.96 -3.84
CA PHE A 19 4.52 3.98 -3.28
C PHE A 19 3.76 4.82 -4.33
N THR A 20 3.91 4.54 -5.62
CA THR A 20 2.99 5.03 -6.66
C THR A 20 1.69 4.21 -6.74
N THR A 21 1.63 3.03 -6.11
CA THR A 21 0.44 2.15 -6.08
C THR A 21 -0.84 2.89 -5.70
N PRO A 22 -0.90 3.74 -4.66
CA PRO A 22 -2.10 4.52 -4.31
C PRO A 22 -2.66 5.39 -5.45
N ILE A 23 -1.80 5.91 -6.34
CA ILE A 23 -2.22 6.70 -7.51
C ILE A 23 -2.98 5.80 -8.48
N TRP A 24 -2.40 4.65 -8.81
CA TRP A 24 -3.01 3.67 -9.71
C TRP A 24 -4.32 3.14 -9.12
N THR A 25 -4.34 2.80 -7.84
CA THR A 25 -5.55 2.38 -7.14
C THR A 25 -6.65 3.43 -7.22
N ALA A 26 -6.34 4.70 -6.99
CA ALA A 26 -7.33 5.78 -7.07
C ALA A 26 -7.88 5.97 -8.49
N ILE A 27 -7.01 5.97 -9.51
CA ILE A 27 -7.42 6.09 -10.93
C ILE A 27 -8.34 4.93 -11.31
N LEU A 28 -7.94 3.70 -10.98
CA LEU A 28 -8.69 2.49 -11.31
C LEU A 28 -10.01 2.40 -10.52
N ALA A 29 -10.02 2.82 -9.25
CA ALA A 29 -11.25 2.85 -8.44
C ALA A 29 -12.29 3.83 -8.99
N VAL A 30 -11.85 5.00 -9.46
CA VAL A 30 -12.73 5.96 -10.14
C VAL A 30 -13.26 5.39 -11.46
N GLY A 31 -12.37 4.80 -12.28
CA GLY A 31 -12.74 4.30 -13.61
C GLY A 31 -13.63 3.05 -13.58
N PHE A 32 -13.33 2.07 -12.73
CA PHE A 32 -13.98 0.76 -12.73
C PHE A 32 -15.06 0.59 -11.65
N LEU A 33 -14.91 1.21 -10.47
CA LEU A 33 -15.90 1.10 -9.39
C LEU A 33 -16.87 2.27 -9.32
N GLY A 34 -16.64 3.33 -10.11
CA GLY A 34 -17.42 4.56 -10.08
C GLY A 34 -17.23 5.36 -8.79
N GLU A 35 -16.13 5.14 -8.07
CA GLU A 35 -15.81 5.94 -6.87
C GLU A 35 -15.51 7.40 -7.25
N ARG A 36 -15.78 8.33 -6.33
CA ARG A 36 -15.50 9.75 -6.56
C ARG A 36 -14.18 10.14 -5.91
N LEU A 37 -13.25 10.66 -6.71
CA LEU A 37 -12.03 11.28 -6.20
C LEU A 37 -12.29 12.76 -5.87
N SER A 38 -12.43 13.06 -4.58
CA SER A 38 -12.59 14.43 -4.10
C SER A 38 -11.25 15.17 -4.05
N ARG A 39 -11.29 16.51 -4.06
CA ARG A 39 -10.08 17.34 -3.95
C ARG A 39 -9.23 17.02 -2.70
N PRO A 40 -9.81 16.80 -1.50
CA PRO A 40 -9.03 16.39 -0.32
C PRO A 40 -8.34 15.03 -0.49
N ARG A 41 -9.00 14.05 -1.13
CA ARG A 41 -8.39 12.74 -1.41
C ARG A 41 -7.22 12.85 -2.39
N LEU A 42 -7.37 13.65 -3.44
CA LEU A 42 -6.27 13.92 -4.38
C LEU A 42 -5.10 14.63 -3.68
N ALA A 43 -5.38 15.64 -2.87
CA ALA A 43 -4.36 16.34 -2.09
C ALA A 43 -3.62 15.38 -1.14
N ALA A 44 -4.33 14.45 -0.50
CA ALA A 44 -3.73 13.43 0.35
C ALA A 44 -2.75 12.52 -0.38
N ILE A 45 -3.10 12.09 -1.61
CA ILE A 45 -2.21 11.29 -2.46
C ILE A 45 -0.95 12.07 -2.80
N VAL A 46 -1.10 13.33 -3.23
CA VAL A 46 0.04 14.19 -3.60
C VAL A 46 0.94 14.46 -2.41
N LEU A 47 0.39 14.85 -1.26
CA LEU A 47 1.16 15.11 -0.05
C LEU A 47 1.85 13.84 0.47
N GLY A 48 1.16 12.70 0.40
CA GLY A 48 1.72 11.40 0.75
C GLY A 48 2.93 11.06 -0.11
N LEU A 49 2.80 11.16 -1.44
CA LEU A 49 3.88 10.89 -2.37
C LEU A 49 5.08 11.83 -2.16
N ILE A 50 4.84 13.13 -1.99
CA ILE A 50 5.92 14.10 -1.69
C ILE A 50 6.62 13.71 -0.38
N GLY A 51 5.87 13.35 0.65
CA GLY A 51 6.43 12.92 1.92
C GLY A 51 7.30 11.66 1.79
N VAL A 52 6.87 10.67 1.02
CA VAL A 52 7.68 9.47 0.72
C VAL A 52 8.98 9.86 0.02
N VAL A 53 8.93 10.69 -1.01
CA VAL A 53 10.13 11.11 -1.75
C VAL A 53 11.13 11.81 -0.84
N ILE A 54 10.65 12.67 0.07
CA ILE A 54 11.49 13.38 1.05
C ILE A 54 12.15 12.42 2.04
N ILE A 55 11.42 11.41 2.52
CA ILE A 55 11.93 10.46 3.52
C ILE A 55 12.89 9.46 2.87
N VAL A 56 12.46 8.81 1.79
CA VAL A 56 13.21 7.70 1.20
C VAL A 56 14.45 8.20 0.46
N ARG A 57 14.43 9.45 -0.05
CA ARG A 57 15.54 10.09 -0.78
C ARG A 57 16.22 9.15 -1.77
N ALA A 58 15.42 8.39 -2.52
CA ALA A 58 15.95 7.55 -3.58
C ALA A 58 16.67 8.46 -4.59
N GLY A 59 18.00 8.31 -4.70
CA GLY A 59 18.80 9.10 -5.62
C GLY A 59 18.33 8.89 -7.07
N VAL A 60 18.38 9.95 -7.88
CA VAL A 60 18.05 9.86 -9.30
C VAL A 60 19.26 9.29 -10.04
N GLY A 61 19.27 7.97 -10.21
CA GLY A 61 20.26 7.25 -11.01
C GLY A 61 19.85 7.14 -12.48
N SER A 62 20.62 6.39 -13.26
CA SER A 62 20.24 6.00 -14.61
C SER A 62 18.97 5.14 -14.60
N VAL A 63 18.07 5.36 -15.57
CA VAL A 63 16.87 4.53 -15.74
C VAL A 63 17.28 3.14 -16.20
N ASP A 64 17.25 2.20 -15.26
CA ASP A 64 17.44 0.76 -15.46
C ASP A 64 16.10 0.07 -15.79
N PRO A 65 16.07 -1.01 -16.59
CA PRO A 65 14.87 -1.83 -16.82
C PRO A 65 14.09 -2.20 -15.54
N GLY A 66 14.75 -2.37 -14.40
CA GLY A 66 14.10 -2.65 -13.11
C GLY A 66 13.09 -1.57 -12.69
N HIS A 67 13.30 -0.30 -13.07
CA HIS A 67 12.36 0.80 -12.81
C HIS A 67 11.00 0.57 -13.50
N ILE A 68 11.04 0.11 -14.75
CA ILE A 68 9.84 -0.16 -15.55
C ILE A 68 9.11 -1.39 -14.99
N VAL A 69 9.86 -2.43 -14.60
CA VAL A 69 9.29 -3.64 -14.01
C VAL A 69 8.57 -3.35 -12.70
N VAL A 70 9.16 -2.55 -11.79
CA VAL A 70 8.51 -2.21 -10.52
C VAL A 70 7.33 -1.26 -10.73
N LEU A 71 7.40 -0.34 -11.69
CA LEU A 71 6.25 0.50 -12.04
C LEU A 71 5.08 -0.36 -12.54
N GLY A 72 5.35 -1.35 -13.39
CA GLY A 72 4.36 -2.34 -13.80
C GLY A 72 3.81 -3.14 -12.61
N ALA A 73 4.65 -3.51 -11.65
CA ALA A 73 4.22 -4.17 -10.41
C ALA A 73 3.28 -3.28 -9.57
N ALA A 74 3.58 -1.98 -9.45
CA ALA A 74 2.74 -1.01 -8.74
C ALA A 74 1.35 -0.87 -9.39
N VAL A 75 1.28 -0.87 -10.72
CA VAL A 75 0.00 -0.91 -11.46
C VAL A 75 -0.77 -2.20 -11.14
N CYS A 76 -0.11 -3.36 -11.19
CA CYS A 76 -0.72 -4.64 -10.87
C CYS A 76 -1.23 -4.71 -9.42
N PHE A 77 -0.51 -4.13 -8.46
CA PHE A 77 -0.98 -4.01 -7.08
C PHE A 77 -2.22 -3.11 -6.99
N GLY A 78 -2.25 -1.99 -7.71
CA GLY A 78 -3.43 -1.12 -7.78
C GLY A 78 -4.66 -1.86 -8.34
N ILE A 79 -4.47 -2.65 -9.41
CA ILE A 79 -5.52 -3.52 -9.96
C ILE A 79 -5.98 -4.53 -8.90
N SER A 80 -5.05 -5.18 -8.20
CA SER A 80 -5.38 -6.17 -7.17
C SER A 80 -6.24 -5.57 -6.05
N VAL A 81 -5.89 -4.38 -5.56
CA VAL A 81 -6.67 -3.68 -4.52
C VAL A 81 -8.09 -3.36 -5.01
N VAL A 82 -8.22 -2.88 -6.25
CA VAL A 82 -9.50 -2.55 -6.90
C VAL A 82 -10.37 -3.80 -7.11
N VAL A 83 -9.77 -4.92 -7.51
CA VAL A 83 -10.46 -6.21 -7.65
C VAL A 83 -10.91 -6.73 -6.28
N VAL A 84 -10.06 -6.68 -5.26
CA VAL A 84 -10.45 -7.05 -3.88
C VAL A 84 -11.62 -6.19 -3.40
N LYS A 85 -11.56 -4.88 -3.60
CA LYS A 85 -12.67 -3.97 -3.28
C LYS A 85 -13.95 -4.36 -4.01
N SER A 86 -13.88 -4.72 -5.29
CA SER A 86 -15.04 -5.20 -6.03
C SER A 86 -15.61 -6.49 -5.44
N LEU A 87 -14.76 -7.46 -5.12
CA LEU A 87 -15.17 -8.73 -4.52
C LEU A 87 -15.80 -8.56 -3.14
N THR A 88 -15.36 -7.57 -2.34
CA THR A 88 -15.99 -7.31 -1.02
C THR A 88 -17.47 -6.89 -1.10
N ARG A 89 -17.98 -6.58 -2.31
CA ARG A 89 -19.42 -6.30 -2.54
C ARG A 89 -20.26 -7.58 -2.70
N THR A 90 -19.66 -8.67 -3.15
CA THR A 90 -20.35 -9.94 -3.46
C THR A 90 -20.01 -11.05 -2.47
N ASP A 91 -18.78 -11.06 -1.97
CA ASP A 91 -18.20 -12.15 -1.21
C ASP A 91 -17.79 -11.71 0.19
N SER A 92 -17.79 -12.68 1.12
CA SER A 92 -17.26 -12.44 2.45
C SER A 92 -15.75 -12.23 2.42
N VAL A 93 -15.24 -11.37 3.31
CA VAL A 93 -13.80 -11.08 3.41
C VAL A 93 -12.98 -12.36 3.66
N VAL A 94 -13.50 -13.30 4.45
CA VAL A 94 -12.84 -14.59 4.71
C VAL A 94 -12.70 -15.41 3.42
N SER A 95 -13.73 -15.46 2.58
CA SER A 95 -13.69 -16.17 1.29
C SER A 95 -12.62 -15.58 0.36
N ILE A 96 -12.58 -14.25 0.26
CA ILE A 96 -11.60 -13.54 -0.58
C ILE A 96 -10.17 -13.89 -0.15
N ILE A 97 -9.88 -13.83 1.15
CA ILE A 97 -8.53 -14.11 1.68
C ILE A 97 -8.18 -15.59 1.54
N PHE A 98 -9.13 -16.48 1.79
CA PHE A 98 -8.92 -17.92 1.61
C PHE A 98 -8.47 -18.23 0.17
N TRP A 99 -9.22 -17.76 -0.83
CA TRP A 99 -8.86 -17.99 -2.23
C TRP A 99 -7.59 -17.27 -2.64
N MET A 100 -7.35 -16.05 -2.15
CA MET A 100 -6.10 -15.32 -2.37
C MET A 100 -4.89 -16.14 -1.89
N LEU A 101 -4.94 -16.65 -0.65
CA LEU A 101 -3.87 -17.46 -0.06
C LEU A 101 -3.68 -18.79 -0.77
N VAL A 102 -4.77 -19.47 -1.15
CA VAL A 102 -4.70 -20.73 -1.91
C VAL A 102 -4.02 -20.51 -3.25
N ILE A 103 -4.45 -19.51 -4.03
CA ILE A 103 -3.88 -19.19 -5.33
C ILE A 103 -2.42 -18.78 -5.19
N GLN A 104 -2.09 -17.91 -4.25
CA GLN A 104 -0.70 -17.49 -3.99
C GLN A 104 0.19 -18.66 -3.55
N SER A 105 -0.35 -19.59 -2.74
CA SER A 105 0.38 -20.77 -2.28
C SER A 105 0.67 -21.72 -3.45
N VAL A 106 -0.30 -21.97 -4.33
CA VAL A 106 -0.11 -22.80 -5.53
C VAL A 106 0.89 -22.16 -6.48
N LEU A 107 0.76 -20.87 -6.75
CA LEU A 107 1.68 -20.13 -7.63
C LEU A 107 3.09 -20.07 -7.05
N GLY A 108 3.23 -19.95 -5.72
CA GLY A 108 4.51 -19.98 -5.02
C GLY A 108 5.12 -21.38 -4.92
N LEU A 109 4.30 -22.42 -4.88
CA LEU A 109 4.76 -23.81 -4.85
C LEU A 109 5.46 -24.20 -6.15
N ILE A 110 4.97 -23.73 -7.31
CA ILE A 110 5.58 -24.03 -8.62
C ILE A 110 7.09 -23.73 -8.65
N PRO A 111 7.58 -22.50 -8.40
CA PRO A 111 9.02 -22.22 -8.34
C PRO A 111 9.70 -22.89 -7.15
N ALA A 112 9.02 -23.05 -6.02
CA ALA A 112 9.58 -23.73 -4.85
C ALA A 112 9.91 -25.20 -5.15
N LEU A 113 9.17 -25.89 -6.02
CA LEU A 113 9.46 -27.27 -6.42
C LEU A 113 10.76 -27.40 -7.23
N TYR A 114 11.17 -26.36 -7.95
CA TYR A 114 12.43 -26.38 -8.73
C TYR A 114 13.67 -26.11 -7.87
N GLU A 115 13.55 -25.25 -6.86
CA GLU A 115 14.67 -24.78 -6.03
C GLU A 115 14.40 -25.02 -4.52
N TRP A 116 13.76 -26.15 -4.19
CA TRP A 116 13.32 -26.42 -2.82
C TRP A 116 14.52 -26.51 -1.87
N ARG A 117 14.50 -25.69 -0.81
CA ARG A 117 15.45 -25.77 0.29
C ARG A 117 14.69 -25.81 1.60
N ASN A 118 14.93 -26.85 2.40
CA ASN A 118 14.31 -26.94 3.71
C ASN A 118 14.83 -25.81 4.62
N PRO A 119 13.94 -24.97 5.18
CA PRO A 119 14.35 -23.92 6.08
C PRO A 119 14.90 -24.55 7.39
N PRO A 120 16.06 -24.10 7.88
CA PRO A 120 16.58 -24.54 9.17
C PRO A 120 15.58 -24.27 10.30
N LEU A 121 15.61 -25.11 11.34
CA LEU A 121 14.66 -25.08 12.46
C LEU A 121 14.60 -23.70 13.15
N GLU A 122 15.71 -22.98 13.17
CA GLU A 122 15.85 -21.64 13.74
C GLU A 122 15.00 -20.57 13.04
N LEU A 123 14.63 -20.77 11.77
CA LEU A 123 13.84 -19.81 11.00
C LEU A 123 12.33 -20.01 11.17
N TRP A 124 11.88 -21.16 11.67
CA TRP A 124 10.45 -21.46 11.79
C TRP A 124 9.67 -20.45 12.64
N PRO A 125 10.18 -19.96 13.79
CA PRO A 125 9.51 -18.91 14.54
C PRO A 125 9.28 -17.63 13.70
N TRP A 126 10.26 -17.24 12.91
CA TRP A 126 10.17 -16.07 12.02
C TRP A 126 9.21 -16.31 10.85
N ILE A 127 9.21 -17.50 10.26
CA ILE A 127 8.28 -17.90 9.19
C ILE A 127 6.84 -17.82 9.71
N LEU A 128 6.57 -18.37 10.89
CA LEU A 128 5.24 -18.33 11.50
C LEU A 128 4.81 -16.89 11.82
N LEU A 129 5.73 -16.06 12.30
CA LEU A 129 5.46 -14.64 12.57
C LEU A 129 5.11 -13.89 11.28
N ILE A 130 5.88 -14.08 10.21
CA ILE A 130 5.63 -13.46 8.89
C ILE A 130 4.30 -13.96 8.30
N ALA A 131 4.02 -15.26 8.39
CA ALA A 131 2.77 -15.83 7.91
C ALA A 131 1.55 -15.24 8.65
N PHE A 132 1.62 -15.13 9.98
CA PHE A 132 0.54 -14.58 10.80
C PHE A 132 0.32 -13.08 10.56
N THR A 133 1.41 -12.31 10.53
CA THR A 133 1.35 -10.86 10.30
C THR A 133 0.92 -10.53 8.87
N GLY A 134 1.39 -11.28 7.88
CA GLY A 134 0.98 -11.16 6.48
C GLY A 134 -0.51 -11.47 6.29
N MET A 135 -0.99 -12.58 6.85
CA MET A 135 -2.42 -12.93 6.81
C MET A 135 -3.27 -11.86 7.48
N SER A 136 -2.84 -11.38 8.66
CA SER A 136 -3.53 -10.34 9.41
C SER A 136 -3.56 -9.01 8.65
N SER A 137 -2.46 -8.64 7.99
CA SER A 137 -2.38 -7.44 7.12
C SER A 137 -3.40 -7.52 5.98
N HIS A 138 -3.42 -8.63 5.24
CA HIS A 138 -4.39 -8.84 4.17
C HIS A 138 -5.83 -8.85 4.68
N PHE A 139 -6.08 -9.44 5.86
CA PHE A 139 -7.38 -9.42 6.50
C PHE A 139 -7.86 -8.02 6.85
N CYS A 140 -7.00 -7.24 7.53
CA CYS A 140 -7.29 -5.86 7.86
C CYS A 140 -7.53 -5.01 6.61
N MET A 141 -6.73 -5.19 5.56
CA MET A 141 -6.89 -4.48 4.30
C MET A 141 -8.23 -4.80 3.61
N ALA A 142 -8.55 -6.09 3.45
CA ALA A 142 -9.81 -6.51 2.84
C ALA A 142 -11.03 -6.07 3.67
N ARG A 143 -10.94 -6.12 5.01
CA ARG A 143 -11.96 -5.57 5.91
C ARG A 143 -12.11 -4.07 5.73
N ALA A 144 -11.02 -3.31 5.67
CA ALA A 144 -11.07 -1.88 5.43
C ALA A 144 -11.78 -1.57 4.11
N LEU A 145 -11.42 -2.26 3.03
CA LEU A 145 -12.03 -2.11 1.71
C LEU A 145 -13.52 -2.49 1.71
N ALA A 146 -13.96 -3.40 2.58
CA ALA A 146 -15.40 -3.66 2.74
C ALA A 146 -16.16 -2.47 3.35
N TYR A 147 -15.53 -1.67 4.23
CA TYR A 147 -16.17 -0.55 4.93
C TYR A 147 -15.97 0.83 4.31
N ALA A 148 -14.90 1.02 3.54
CA ALA A 148 -14.56 2.32 2.95
C ALA A 148 -14.11 2.19 1.49
N ASP A 149 -14.30 3.26 0.73
CA ASP A 149 -13.87 3.38 -0.66
C ASP A 149 -12.36 3.17 -0.80
N ALA A 150 -11.93 2.55 -1.89
CA ALA A 150 -10.51 2.38 -2.19
C ALA A 150 -9.80 3.73 -2.30
N THR A 151 -10.48 4.76 -2.81
CA THR A 151 -10.00 6.15 -2.86
C THR A 151 -9.76 6.80 -1.50
N VAL A 152 -10.34 6.28 -0.41
CA VAL A 152 -10.09 6.72 0.97
C VAL A 152 -8.96 5.93 1.60
N ILE A 153 -8.87 4.63 1.32
CA ILE A 153 -7.87 3.75 1.95
C ILE A 153 -6.49 3.93 1.31
N SER A 154 -6.43 4.19 0.01
CA SER A 154 -5.17 4.27 -0.74
C SER A 154 -4.16 5.28 -0.15
N PRO A 155 -4.53 6.53 0.23
CA PRO A 155 -3.58 7.47 0.83
C PRO A 155 -3.12 7.08 2.24
N MET A 156 -3.86 6.19 2.93
CA MET A 156 -3.47 5.71 4.26
C MET A 156 -2.28 4.76 4.20
N ASP A 157 -2.02 4.13 3.05
CA ASP A 157 -0.86 3.25 2.86
C ASP A 157 0.47 4.01 3.03
N PHE A 158 0.48 5.32 2.75
CA PHE A 158 1.65 6.17 3.01
C PHE A 158 2.04 6.24 4.49
N LEU A 159 1.13 5.96 5.43
CA LEU A 159 1.43 5.92 6.87
C LEU A 159 2.45 4.83 7.22
N ARG A 160 2.66 3.83 6.35
CA ARG A 160 3.72 2.84 6.52
C ARG A 160 5.09 3.51 6.71
N VAL A 161 5.40 4.57 5.96
CA VAL A 161 6.71 5.24 6.01
C VAL A 161 7.01 5.89 7.37
N PRO A 162 6.17 6.81 7.90
CA PRO A 162 6.42 7.40 9.20
C PRO A 162 6.34 6.37 10.34
N LEU A 163 5.50 5.34 10.24
CA LEU A 163 5.45 4.27 11.24
C LEU A 163 6.73 3.42 11.24
N SER A 164 7.28 3.11 10.06
CA SER A 164 8.57 2.44 9.94
C SER A 164 9.70 3.28 10.56
N ALA A 165 9.73 4.60 10.30
CA ALA A 165 10.70 5.50 10.91
C ALA A 165 10.55 5.58 12.44
N LEU A 166 9.31 5.58 12.96
CA LEU A 166 9.04 5.56 14.39
C LEU A 166 9.54 4.26 15.06
N ILE A 167 9.33 3.12 14.41
CA ILE A 167 9.85 1.82 14.88
C ILE A 167 11.38 1.80 14.83
N GLY A 168 11.99 2.35 13.76
CA GLY A 168 13.43 2.57 13.62
C GLY A 168 14.02 3.32 14.81
N TRP A 169 13.42 4.47 15.14
CA TRP A 169 13.81 5.27 16.30
C TRP A 169 13.61 4.54 17.64
N LEU A 170 12.49 3.84 17.83
CA LEU A 170 12.15 3.21 19.12
C LEU A 170 12.99 1.97 19.41
N LEU A 171 13.21 1.10 18.42
CA LEU A 171 13.88 -0.19 18.59
C LEU A 171 15.38 -0.13 18.30
N TYR A 172 15.79 0.68 17.33
CA TYR A 172 17.17 0.75 16.85
C TYR A 172 17.88 2.05 17.23
N HIS A 173 17.19 2.97 17.91
CA HIS A 173 17.71 4.29 18.30
C HIS A 173 18.25 5.10 17.10
N GLU A 174 17.68 4.89 15.91
CA GLU A 174 18.01 5.67 14.73
C GLU A 174 17.58 7.12 14.90
N GLN A 175 18.42 8.07 14.48
CA GLN A 175 18.08 9.49 14.59
C GLN A 175 17.04 9.88 13.53
N ILE A 176 15.95 10.50 13.99
CA ILE A 176 14.96 11.12 13.09
C ILE A 176 15.52 12.48 12.66
N ASP A 177 15.93 12.58 11.41
CA ASP A 177 16.40 13.84 10.85
C ASP A 177 15.25 14.77 10.41
N ALA A 178 15.58 16.03 10.13
CA ALA A 178 14.60 17.07 9.82
C ALA A 178 13.73 16.74 8.59
N PHE A 179 14.29 16.05 7.61
CA PHE A 179 13.55 15.62 6.43
C PHE A 179 12.60 14.47 6.75
N THR A 180 13.02 13.50 7.58
CA THR A 180 12.14 12.41 8.01
C THR A 180 10.94 12.96 8.76
N ALA A 181 11.17 13.92 9.67
CA ALA A 181 10.12 14.63 10.38
C ALA A 181 9.22 15.44 9.41
N GLY A 182 9.80 16.18 8.47
CA GLY A 182 9.06 16.99 7.50
C GLY A 182 8.19 16.14 6.56
N GLY A 183 8.73 15.05 6.01
CA GLY A 183 7.98 14.12 5.17
C GLY A 183 6.88 13.40 5.95
N ALA A 184 7.15 13.00 7.20
CA ALA A 184 6.14 12.41 8.07
C ALA A 184 4.98 13.38 8.32
N LEU A 185 5.29 14.65 8.58
CA LEU A 185 4.28 15.70 8.77
C LEU A 185 3.39 15.86 7.53
N LEU A 186 3.96 15.87 6.33
CA LEU A 186 3.17 15.96 5.08
C LEU A 186 2.23 14.77 4.91
N ILE A 187 2.71 13.55 5.19
CA ILE A 187 1.90 12.32 5.11
C ILE A 187 0.74 12.36 6.12
N LEU A 188 1.01 12.80 7.35
CA LEU A 188 0.01 12.91 8.41
C LEU A 188 -1.06 13.96 8.08
N LEU A 189 -0.64 15.14 7.60
CA LEU A 189 -1.56 16.21 7.18
C LEU A 189 -2.41 15.76 5.98
N GLY A 190 -1.81 15.11 4.99
CA GLY A 190 -2.52 14.54 3.85
C GLY A 190 -3.60 13.55 4.29
N ASN A 191 -3.26 12.65 5.22
CA ASN A 191 -4.22 11.69 5.76
C ASN A 191 -5.31 12.34 6.60
N LEU A 192 -5.01 13.40 7.36
CA LEU A 192 -6.03 14.15 8.08
C LEU A 192 -7.04 14.80 7.11
N LEU A 193 -6.55 15.40 6.02
CA LEU A 193 -7.39 15.98 4.96
C LEU A 193 -8.24 14.90 4.25
N ASN A 194 -7.67 13.71 4.04
CA ASN A 194 -8.37 12.57 3.43
C ASN A 194 -9.60 12.14 4.26
N LEU A 195 -9.46 12.13 5.59
CA LEU A 195 -10.49 11.67 6.52
C LEU A 195 -11.54 12.73 6.86
N GLN A 196 -11.30 14.00 6.50
CA GLN A 196 -12.29 15.06 6.68
C GLN A 196 -13.54 14.76 5.84
N LYS A 197 -14.61 14.33 6.52
CA LYS A 197 -15.94 14.33 5.91
C LYS A 197 -16.28 15.77 5.55
N LYS A 198 -16.60 16.00 4.28
CA LYS A 198 -17.30 17.23 3.89
C LYS A 198 -18.57 17.26 4.74
N ALA A 199 -18.68 18.21 5.66
CA ALA A 199 -19.94 18.48 6.33
C ALA A 199 -20.96 18.66 5.21
N SER A 200 -21.94 17.76 5.14
CA SER A 200 -23.08 17.98 4.28
C SER A 200 -23.61 19.34 4.69
N LYS A 201 -23.61 20.31 3.77
CA LYS A 201 -24.43 21.51 3.97
C LYS A 201 -25.80 21.01 4.42
N PRO A 202 -26.34 21.47 5.56
CA PRO A 202 -27.75 21.25 5.85
C PRO A 202 -28.48 21.71 4.59
N ALA A 203 -29.30 20.83 4.01
CA ALA A 203 -30.17 21.21 2.91
C ALA A 203 -30.93 22.45 3.38
N GLU A 204 -30.61 23.59 2.78
CA GLU A 204 -31.25 24.85 3.10
C GLU A 204 -32.73 24.68 2.73
N VAL A 205 -33.54 24.82 3.78
CA VAL A 205 -34.99 24.83 3.80
C VAL A 205 -35.52 25.82 2.74
N ALA A 206 -36.33 25.32 1.80
CA ALA A 206 -37.43 26.03 1.15
C ALA A 206 -38.11 25.06 0.15
N ALA A 207 -39.30 24.47 0.35
CA ALA A 207 -40.41 24.82 1.23
C ALA A 207 -40.68 26.33 1.27
N SER A 208 -40.85 26.91 0.08
CA SER A 208 -41.59 28.15 -0.15
C SER A 208 -42.43 27.98 -1.41
#